data_AF-A0A061RKI6-F1
#
_entry.id   AF-A0A061RKI6-F1
#
_cell.length_a   1.000
_cell.length_b   1.000
_cell.length_c   1.000
_cell.angle_alpha   90.00
_cell.angle_beta   90.00
_cell.angle_gamma   90.00
#
_symmetry.space_group_name_H-M   'P 1'
#
loop_
_entity.id
_entity.type
_entity.pdbx_description
1 polymer ?
#
loop_
_entity_poly.entity_id
_entity_poly.type
_entity_poly.pdbx_seq_one_letter_code
_entity_poly.pdbx_strand_id
1 'polypeptide(L)'
;MMVGCIPVVIADEIEFPYENTIDWTQLSVKIAEKDVNRTMEILRGIPEEQIRRKQDAIAKVWKTVTYPVPSEAGDAFHMIMEELGRKRRAFKASTFTSWT
;
A
#
# COMPACT_ATOMS: atom_id res chain seq x y z
N MET A 1 -4.84 15.28 -10.55
CA MET A 1 -5.28 15.88 -9.29
C MET A 1 -5.62 14.74 -8.35
N MET A 2 -4.88 14.56 -7.27
CA MET A 2 -5.23 13.56 -6.26
C MET A 2 -6.29 14.18 -5.37
N VAL A 3 -7.52 13.68 -5.45
CA VAL A 3 -8.57 14.02 -4.49
C VAL A 3 -8.09 13.41 -3.16
N GLY A 4 -8.00 14.18 -2.08
CA GLY A 4 -7.45 13.76 -0.78
C GLY A 4 -8.27 12.68 -0.07
N CYS A 5 -8.68 11.63 -0.78
CA CYS A 5 -9.41 10.49 -0.27
C CYS A 5 -8.44 9.54 0.43
N ILE A 6 -8.88 8.98 1.54
CA ILE A 6 -8.17 7.92 2.26
C ILE A 6 -8.80 6.60 1.85
N PRO A 7 -8.02 5.62 1.35
CA PRO A 7 -8.55 4.30 1.02
C PRO A 7 -9.04 3.59 2.29
N VAL A 8 -10.28 3.09 2.24
CA VAL A 8 -10.86 2.19 3.25
C VAL A 8 -10.81 0.78 2.69
N VAL A 9 -10.11 -0.11 3.38
CA VAL A 9 -9.83 -1.47 2.94
C VAL A 9 -10.61 -2.43 3.82
N ILE A 10 -11.47 -3.25 3.22
CA ILE A 10 -12.23 -4.30 3.90
C ILE A 10 -11.77 -5.64 3.34
N ALA A 11 -10.73 -6.21 3.96
CA ALA A 11 -10.18 -7.51 3.60
C ALA A 11 -9.22 -7.98 4.71
N ASP A 12 -9.33 -9.24 5.13
CA ASP A 12 -8.48 -9.75 6.22
C ASP A 12 -7.11 -10.20 5.70
N GLU A 13 -7.09 -11.02 4.64
CA GLU A 13 -5.90 -11.68 4.08
C GLU A 13 -5.52 -11.14 2.70
N ILE A 14 -4.99 -9.92 2.64
CA ILE A 14 -4.43 -9.35 1.41
C ILE A 14 -3.01 -8.82 1.65
N GLU A 15 -2.18 -8.90 0.61
CA GLU A 15 -0.88 -8.25 0.54
C GLU A 15 -1.05 -6.96 -0.27
N PHE A 16 -0.75 -5.81 0.33
CA PHE A 16 -0.73 -4.54 -0.37
C PHE A 16 0.50 -4.38 -1.28
N PRO A 17 0.42 -3.54 -2.33
CA PRO A 17 1.59 -3.19 -3.11
C PRO A 17 2.68 -2.58 -2.23
N TYR A 18 3.89 -3.11 -2.34
CA TYR A 18 5.09 -2.57 -1.70
C TYR A 18 5.01 -2.49 -0.16
N GLU A 19 4.32 -3.41 0.52
CA GLU A 19 4.21 -3.41 2.00
C GLU A 19 5.55 -3.34 2.74
N ASN A 20 6.62 -3.88 2.15
CA ASN A 20 7.97 -3.81 2.71
C ASN A 20 8.56 -2.40 2.73
N THR A 21 8.01 -1.48 1.94
CA THR A 21 8.51 -0.11 1.75
C THR A 21 7.48 0.94 2.13
N ILE A 22 6.19 0.62 2.01
CA ILE A 22 5.06 1.52 2.28
C ILE A 22 4.32 1.03 3.52
N ASP A 23 4.27 1.86 4.56
CA ASP A 23 3.45 1.62 5.74
C ASP A 23 1.99 1.98 5.47
N TRP A 24 1.21 0.99 5.01
CA TRP A 24 -0.22 1.14 4.72
C TRP A 24 -1.07 1.48 5.95
N THR A 25 -0.57 1.27 7.18
CA THR A 25 -1.28 1.69 8.41
C THR A 25 -1.36 3.21 8.53
N GLN A 26 -0.40 3.93 7.93
CA GLN A 26 -0.39 5.39 7.88
C GLN A 26 -1.18 5.95 6.70
N LEU A 27 -1.50 5.13 5.70
CA LEU A 27 -2.12 5.58 4.46
C LEU A 27 -3.59 5.18 4.32
N SER A 28 -4.02 4.10 4.98
CA SER A 28 -5.35 3.53 4.81
C SER A 28 -6.07 3.36 6.14
N VAL A 29 -7.36 3.04 6.05
CA VAL A 29 -8.16 2.54 7.17
C VAL A 29 -8.51 1.09 6.85
N LYS A 30 -7.97 0.14 7.62
CA LYS A 30 -8.32 -1.28 7.49
C LYS A 30 -9.49 -1.61 8.40
N ILE A 31 -10.52 -2.24 7.85
CA ILE A 31 -11.69 -2.75 8.57
C ILE A 31 -11.72 -4.27 8.37
N ALA A 32 -11.84 -5.03 9.45
CA ALA A 32 -11.95 -6.47 9.36
C ALA A 32 -13.29 -6.86 8.72
N GLU A 33 -13.34 -7.95 7.98
CA GLU A 33 -14.57 -8.34 7.25
C GLU A 33 -15.76 -8.55 8.20
N LYS A 34 -15.49 -9.12 9.38
CA LYS A 34 -16.47 -9.29 10.46
C LYS A 34 -17.11 -7.98 10.94
N ASP A 35 -16.40 -6.86 10.81
CA ASP A 35 -16.79 -5.53 11.29
C ASP A 35 -17.41 -4.66 10.19
N VAL A 36 -17.68 -5.22 9.01
CA VAL A 36 -18.27 -4.49 7.87
C VAL A 36 -19.57 -3.75 8.23
N ASN A 37 -20.40 -4.34 9.10
CA ASN A 37 -21.64 -3.72 9.58
C ASN A 37 -21.41 -2.46 10.43
N ARG A 38 -20.22 -2.31 11.00
CA ARG A 38 -19.81 -1.17 11.85
C ARG A 38 -18.98 -0.14 11.07
N THR A 39 -18.83 -0.29 9.76
CA THR A 39 -18.03 0.62 8.92
C THR A 39 -18.35 2.09 9.16
N MET A 40 -19.63 2.46 9.20
CA MET A 40 -20.04 3.85 9.42
C MET A 40 -19.71 4.38 10.83
N GLU A 41 -19.78 3.53 11.85
CA GLU A 41 -19.40 3.86 13.23
C GLU A 41 -17.89 4.12 13.30
N ILE A 42 -17.09 3.21 12.72
CA ILE A 42 -15.63 3.28 12.67
C ILE A 42 -15.19 4.56 11.95
N LEU A 43 -15.72 4.82 10.75
CA LEU A 43 -15.32 5.98 9.93
C LEU A 43 -15.69 7.30 10.60
N ARG A 44 -16.82 7.38 11.30
CA ARG A 44 -17.22 8.59 12.05
C ARG A 44 -16.41 8.79 13.32
N GLY A 45 -15.83 7.74 13.88
CA GLY A 45 -14.97 7.79 15.06
C GLY A 45 -13.56 8.32 14.78
N ILE A 46 -13.16 8.47 13.51
CA ILE A 46 -11.82 8.94 13.14
C ILE A 46 -11.75 10.47 13.34
N PRO A 47 -10.84 10.98 14.18
CA PRO A 47 -10.69 12.41 14.39
C PRO A 47 -10.10 13.09 13.15
N GLU A 48 -10.48 14.34 12.91
CA GLU A 48 -10.07 15.10 11.72
C GLU A 48 -8.54 15.26 11.61
N GLU A 49 -7.83 15.35 12.73
CA GLU A 49 -6.36 15.38 12.75
C GLU A 49 -5.75 14.12 12.13
N GLN A 50 -6.30 12.94 12.44
CA GLN A 50 -5.83 11.70 11.84
C GLN A 50 -6.14 11.64 10.34
N ILE A 51 -7.29 12.16 9.92
CA ILE A 51 -7.65 12.27 8.49
C ILE A 51 -6.61 13.10 7.75
N ARG A 52 -6.29 14.31 8.25
CA ARG A 52 -5.29 15.19 7.63
C ARG A 52 -3.91 14.54 7.58
N ARG A 53 -3.48 13.91 8.67
CA ARG A 53 -2.20 13.18 8.71
C ARG A 53 -2.12 12.09 7.64
N LYS A 54 -3.18 11.30 7.47
CA LYS A 54 -3.25 10.26 6.43
C LYS A 54 -3.22 10.87 5.03
N GLN A 55 -3.99 11.94 4.78
CA GLN A 55 -4.00 12.64 3.50
C GLN A 55 -2.61 13.16 3.11
N ASP A 56 -1.90 13.80 4.03
CA ASP A 56 -0.53 14.29 3.82
C ASP A 56 0.46 13.16 3.55
N ALA A 57 0.30 12.02 4.23
CA ALA A 57 1.13 10.84 4.01
C ALA A 57 0.89 10.24 2.62
N ILE A 58 -0.36 10.12 2.17
CA ILE A 58 -0.67 9.59 0.83
C ILE A 58 -0.13 10.53 -0.24
N ALA A 59 -0.24 11.85 -0.07
CA ALA A 59 0.31 12.81 -1.02
C ALA A 59 1.81 12.64 -1.27
N LYS A 60 2.58 12.26 -0.24
CA LYS A 60 4.02 11.96 -0.35
C LYS A 60 4.30 10.65 -1.07
N VAL A 61 3.44 9.66 -0.88
CA VAL A 61 3.61 8.29 -1.42
C VAL A 61 3.01 8.15 -2.81
N TRP A 62 2.11 9.05 -3.23
CA TRP A 62 1.38 8.95 -4.51
C TRP A 62 2.28 8.70 -5.73
N LYS A 63 3.46 9.33 -5.77
CA LYS A 63 4.41 9.13 -6.86
C LYS A 63 4.83 7.65 -7.02
N THR A 64 5.01 6.94 -5.91
CA THR A 64 5.50 5.54 -5.89
C THR A 64 4.47 4.54 -6.38
N VAL A 65 3.20 4.93 -6.46
CA VAL A 65 2.10 4.09 -6.96
C VAL A 65 1.61 4.50 -8.35
N THR A 66 2.24 5.51 -8.97
CA THR A 66 1.90 5.99 -10.32
C THR A 66 2.95 5.62 -11.36
N TYR A 67 2.52 5.55 -12.62
CA TYR A 67 3.38 5.32 -13.79
C TYR A 67 3.49 6.61 -14.62
N PRO A 68 4.33 7.58 -14.21
CA PRO A 68 4.58 8.77 -15.01
C PRO A 68 5.29 8.41 -16.33
N VAL A 69 5.11 9.27 -17.33
CA VAL A 69 5.83 9.19 -18.62
C VAL A 69 6.55 10.52 -18.84
N PRO A 70 7.89 10.56 -18.94
CA PRO A 70 8.82 9.42 -18.82
C PRO A 70 8.87 8.85 -17.39
N SER A 71 9.37 7.62 -17.25
CA SER A 71 9.55 6.98 -15.94
C SER A 71 10.60 7.73 -15.11
N GLU A 72 10.34 7.87 -13.82
CA GLU A 72 11.18 8.61 -12.88
C GLU A 72 11.56 7.73 -11.69
N ALA A 73 12.73 8.00 -11.08
CA ALA A 73 13.16 7.27 -9.90
C ALA A 73 12.11 7.35 -8.77
N GLY A 74 11.81 6.19 -8.18
CA GLY A 74 10.81 6.05 -7.13
C GLY A 74 9.37 6.04 -7.62
N ASP A 75 9.13 5.86 -8.92
CA ASP A 75 7.80 5.59 -9.47
C ASP A 75 7.40 4.10 -9.36
N ALA A 76 6.15 3.77 -9.73
CA ALA A 76 5.66 2.40 -9.65
C ALA A 76 6.48 1.39 -10.46
N PHE A 77 7.05 1.81 -11.60
CA PHE A 77 7.91 0.94 -12.39
C PHE A 77 9.18 0.57 -11.61
N HIS A 78 9.87 1.56 -11.05
CA HIS A 78 11.08 1.32 -10.26
C HIS A 78 10.77 0.50 -9.00
N MET A 79 9.65 0.78 -8.31
CA MET A 79 9.21 0.01 -7.16
C MET A 79 9.00 -1.48 -7.48
N ILE A 80 8.36 -1.79 -8.62
CA ILE A 80 8.20 -3.18 -9.09
C ILE A 80 9.56 -3.82 -9.36
N MET A 81 10.46 -3.11 -10.04
CA MET A 81 11.79 -3.64 -10.36
C MET A 81 12.61 -3.96 -9.10
N GLU A 82 12.48 -3.14 -8.04
CA GLU A 82 13.11 -3.40 -6.75
C GLU A 82 12.54 -4.62 -6.03
N GLU A 83 11.21 -4.74 -5.98
CA GLU A 83 10.51 -5.89 -5.40
C GLU A 83 10.86 -7.20 -6.13
N LEU A 84 10.83 -7.20 -7.46
CA LEU A 84 11.23 -8.34 -8.30
C LEU A 84 12.70 -8.71 -8.05
N GLY A 85 13.57 -7.70 -7.95
CA GLY A 85 14.98 -7.91 -7.59
C GLY A 85 15.14 -8.58 -6.23
N ARG A 86 14.33 -8.19 -5.23
CA ARG A 86 14.33 -8.79 -3.89
C ARG A 86 13.82 -10.22 -3.93
N LYS A 87 12.67 -10.49 -4.57
CA LYS A 87 12.11 -11.84 -4.74
C LYS A 87 13.08 -12.77 -5.47
N ARG A 88 13.77 -12.28 -6.51
CA ARG A 88 14.81 -13.05 -7.23
C ARG A 88 15.98 -13.41 -6.32
N ARG A 89 16.46 -12.49 -5.47
CA ARG A 89 17.55 -12.77 -4.51
C ARG A 89 17.11 -13.80 -3.46
N ALA A 90 15.91 -13.63 -2.90
CA ALA A 90 15.34 -14.59 -1.95
C ALA A 90 15.20 -15.98 -2.57
N PHE A 91 14.72 -16.06 -3.83
CA PHE A 91 14.63 -17.31 -4.57
C PHE A 91 16.00 -17.97 -4.78
N LYS A 92 17.02 -17.20 -5.21
CA LYS A 92 18.39 -17.73 -5.37
C LYS A 92 19.03 -18.21 -4.06
N ALA A 93 18.62 -17.64 -2.92
CA ALA A 93 19.07 -18.06 -1.61
C ALA A 93 18.30 -19.28 -1.06
N SER A 94 17.21 -19.67 -1.72
CA SER A 94 16.41 -20.83 -1.36
C SER A 94 16.96 -22.11 -2.01
N THR A 95 16.91 -23.21 -1.29
CA THR A 95 17.27 -24.56 -1.78
C THR A 95 16.21 -25.13 -2.75
N PHE A 96 15.11 -24.40 -2.99
CA PHE A 96 14.02 -24.84 -3.85
C PHE A 96 14.34 -24.63 -5.34
N THR A 97 14.66 -25.71 -6.05
CA THR A 97 14.73 -25.75 -7.52
C THR A 97 13.34 -26.09 -8.08
N SER A 98 12.71 -25.14 -8.76
CA SER A 98 11.33 -25.26 -9.29
C SER A 98 11.21 -26.05 -10.60
N TRP A 99 12.26 -26.75 -11.03
CA TRP A 99 12.22 -27.64 -12.19
C TRP A 99 12.35 -29.09 -11.71
N THR A 100 11.20 -29.70 -11.44
CA THR A 100 10.97 -31.15 -11.46
C THR A 100 9.75 -31.38 -12.34
#